data_AF-E4TVY6-F1
#
_entry.id   AF-E4TVY6-F1
#
_cell.length_a   1.000
_cell.length_b   1.000
_cell.length_c   1.000
_cell.angle_alpha   90.00
_cell.angle_beta   90.00
_cell.angle_gamma   90.00
#
_symmetry.space_group_name_H-M   'P 1'
#
loop_
_entity.id
_entity.type
_entity.pdbx_description
1 polymer ?
#
loop_
_entity_poly.entity_id
_entity_poly.type
_entity_poly.pdbx_seq_one_letter_code
_entity_poly.pdbx_strand_id
1 'polypeptide(L)'
;MNKNLLKNEHLRDVTLSVIFGLLSTLLGLVKFNIPGFTAAISSLNEIPLLISVLYVGNPFYLIIAVVISALPTPEQGSIYSTILMHAGGLAFFGAFYHLVIKQYSGYLIKTIALCVLGISIYYAAFLVPIFIITNQLLGLNETPFIPFYIELSQSLHFEFITSLLVVTLFMVQFNYSKKLKKYSTGLEGIVKERTEELRTTVEELNRSNQELTSLNDGLDLMVKNRTAELEERNYQLTEYAFINSHLLRAPLARVLGLTDLIRMESTDPKTKDLMEKLFNSCEELDEIIKLMSNQLSDGSILSSNQKEELKNRINEIIAQRDNLN
;
A
#
# COMPACT_ATOMS: atom_id res chain seq x y z
N MET A 1 29.24 -11.24 10.61
CA MET A 1 28.95 -12.67 10.34
C MET A 1 28.27 -12.79 8.98
N ASN A 2 28.86 -13.51 8.03
CA ASN A 2 28.51 -13.50 6.61
C ASN A 2 27.10 -14.10 6.35
N LYS A 3 26.19 -13.37 5.68
CA LYS A 3 24.79 -13.80 5.41
C LYS A 3 24.70 -15.13 4.64
N ASN A 4 25.77 -15.54 3.95
CA ASN A 4 25.82 -16.79 3.19
C ASN A 4 26.08 -18.04 4.05
N LEU A 5 26.69 -17.93 5.23
CA LEU A 5 26.94 -19.09 6.12
C LEU A 5 25.63 -19.65 6.73
N LEU A 6 24.60 -18.81 6.86
CA LEU A 6 23.29 -19.17 7.43
C LEU A 6 22.32 -19.81 6.41
N LYS A 7 22.71 -19.92 5.15
CA LYS A 7 21.87 -20.51 4.09
C LYS A 7 21.95 -22.04 4.06
N ASN A 8 23.05 -22.62 4.56
CA ASN A 8 23.21 -24.05 4.73
C ASN A 8 22.82 -24.44 6.17
N GLU A 9 21.70 -25.16 6.31
CA GLU A 9 21.14 -25.53 7.61
C GLU A 9 22.10 -26.39 8.45
N HIS A 10 22.84 -27.30 7.81
CA HIS A 10 23.83 -28.14 8.49
C HIS A 10 25.00 -27.32 9.04
N LEU A 11 25.53 -26.40 8.23
CA LEU A 11 26.65 -25.55 8.66
C LEU A 11 26.23 -24.61 9.79
N ARG A 12 25.02 -24.07 9.73
CA ARG A 12 24.44 -23.26 10.81
C ARG A 12 24.35 -24.06 12.09
N ASP A 13 23.75 -25.25 12.04
CA ASP A 13 23.51 -26.08 13.23
C ASP A 13 24.83 -26.56 13.85
N VAL A 14 25.83 -26.95 13.04
CA VAL A 14 27.19 -27.26 13.52
C VAL A 14 27.81 -26.04 14.21
N THR A 15 27.76 -24.87 13.58
CA THR A 15 28.35 -23.63 14.14
C THR A 15 27.69 -23.26 15.46
N LEU A 16 26.36 -23.33 15.54
CA LEU A 16 25.61 -23.06 16.77
C LEU A 16 25.97 -24.05 17.87
N SER A 17 26.05 -25.35 17.57
CA SER A 17 26.44 -26.36 18.56
C SER A 17 27.85 -26.13 19.10
N VAL A 18 28.81 -25.74 18.25
CA VAL A 18 30.16 -25.37 18.70
C VAL A 18 30.11 -24.16 19.64
N ILE A 19 29.37 -23.11 19.27
CA ILE A 19 29.21 -21.91 20.11
C ILE A 19 28.59 -22.25 21.47
N PHE A 20 27.51 -23.03 21.49
CA PHE A 20 26.86 -23.43 22.74
C PHE A 20 27.73 -24.35 23.60
N GLY A 21 28.52 -25.24 23.01
CA GLY A 21 29.48 -26.07 23.74
C GLY A 21 30.61 -25.23 24.38
N LEU A 22 31.15 -24.26 23.65
CA LEU A 22 32.14 -23.32 24.18
C LEU A 22 31.54 -22.43 25.27
N LEU A 23 30.30 -21.96 25.10
CA LEU A 23 29.60 -21.16 26.10
C LEU A 23 29.31 -22.00 27.36
N SER A 24 28.92 -23.26 27.20
CA SER A 24 28.74 -24.21 28.30
C SER A 24 30.04 -24.41 29.08
N THR A 25 31.17 -24.59 28.36
CA THR A 25 32.50 -24.67 28.96
C THR A 25 32.85 -23.41 29.75
N LEU A 26 32.60 -22.23 29.17
CA LEU A 26 32.87 -20.94 29.82
C LEU A 26 32.05 -20.76 31.09
N LEU A 27 30.75 -21.06 31.04
CA LEU A 27 29.86 -20.95 32.20
C LEU A 27 30.15 -22.02 33.27
N GLY A 28 30.67 -23.19 32.86
CA GLY A 28 31.15 -24.24 33.77
C GLY A 28 32.39 -23.85 34.59
N LEU A 29 33.11 -22.78 34.22
CA LEU A 29 34.19 -22.23 35.05
C LEU A 29 33.66 -21.59 36.34
N VAL A 30 32.40 -21.17 36.35
CA VAL A 30 31.75 -20.62 37.54
C VAL A 30 31.28 -21.79 38.41
N LYS A 31 32.03 -22.03 39.49
CA LYS A 31 31.82 -23.14 40.42
C LYS A 31 31.21 -22.65 41.73
N PHE A 32 30.13 -23.28 42.15
CA PHE A 32 29.47 -23.02 43.43
C PHE A 32 29.77 -24.16 44.39
N ASN A 33 30.42 -23.83 45.50
CA ASN A 33 30.70 -24.78 46.57
C ASN A 33 29.56 -24.72 47.59
N ILE A 34 28.91 -25.86 47.85
CA ILE A 34 27.83 -25.94 48.82
C ILE A 34 28.39 -26.53 50.12
N PRO A 35 28.36 -25.78 51.23
CA PRO A 35 28.88 -26.24 52.51
C PRO A 35 28.22 -27.57 52.92
N GLY A 36 29.01 -28.59 53.20
CA GLY A 36 28.54 -29.90 53.66
C GLY A 36 28.45 -30.99 52.59
N PHE A 37 28.70 -30.68 51.31
CA PHE A 37 28.69 -31.66 50.22
C PHE A 37 30.06 -31.72 49.53
N THR A 38 30.72 -32.88 49.58
CA THR A 38 32.06 -33.08 48.99
C THR A 38 32.03 -33.71 47.61
N ALA A 39 30.88 -34.30 47.21
CA ALA A 39 30.80 -35.16 46.04
C ALA A 39 30.53 -34.45 44.69
N ALA A 40 30.05 -33.21 44.68
CA ALA A 40 29.74 -32.50 43.44
C ALA A 40 29.84 -30.98 43.57
N ILE A 41 30.45 -30.36 42.56
CA ILE A 41 30.51 -28.90 42.41
C ILE A 41 29.40 -28.49 41.44
N SER A 42 28.50 -27.62 41.91
CA SER A 42 27.42 -27.04 41.11
C SER A 42 27.99 -25.99 40.14
N SER A 43 27.54 -25.98 38.89
CA SER A 43 28.04 -25.05 37.87
C SER A 43 26.92 -24.49 36.98
N LEU A 44 27.25 -23.65 35.99
CA LEU A 44 26.26 -23.07 35.07
C LEU A 44 26.38 -23.63 33.65
N ASN A 45 27.13 -24.72 33.46
CA ASN A 45 27.38 -25.33 32.15
C ASN A 45 26.09 -25.87 31.49
N GLU A 46 25.07 -26.20 32.26
CA GLU A 46 23.80 -26.75 31.76
C GLU A 46 22.94 -25.70 31.02
N ILE A 47 23.06 -24.42 31.39
CA ILE A 47 22.22 -23.35 30.83
C ILE A 47 22.37 -23.23 29.31
N PRO A 48 23.60 -23.11 28.74
CA PRO A 48 23.78 -23.04 27.29
C PRO A 48 23.34 -24.31 26.57
N LEU A 49 23.47 -25.48 27.21
CA LEU A 49 23.06 -26.75 26.62
C LEU A 49 21.54 -26.81 26.46
N LEU A 50 20.77 -26.53 27.52
CA LEU A 50 19.31 -26.48 27.43
C LEU A 50 18.81 -25.41 26.43
N ILE A 51 19.46 -24.24 26.37
CA ILE A 51 19.10 -23.18 25.41
C ILE A 51 19.41 -23.60 23.97
N SER A 52 20.48 -24.38 23.74
CA SER A 52 20.87 -24.80 22.40
C SER A 52 19.77 -25.58 21.67
N VAL A 53 18.95 -26.33 22.40
CA VAL A 53 17.76 -27.06 21.89
C VAL A 53 16.77 -26.15 21.15
N LEU A 54 16.71 -24.86 21.51
CA LEU A 54 15.79 -23.90 20.90
C LEU A 54 16.25 -23.43 19.52
N TYR A 55 17.56 -23.43 19.29
CA TYR A 55 18.19 -22.84 18.10
C TYR A 55 18.70 -23.87 17.09
N VAL A 56 19.21 -25.00 17.57
CA VAL A 56 19.73 -26.06 16.72
C VAL A 56 18.55 -26.83 16.14
N GLY A 57 18.40 -26.76 14.81
CA GLY A 57 17.25 -27.35 14.12
C GLY A 57 17.27 -28.88 14.15
N ASN A 58 18.44 -29.48 13.94
CA ASN A 58 18.63 -30.92 13.98
C ASN A 58 19.30 -31.36 15.30
N PRO A 59 18.60 -32.16 16.15
CA PRO A 59 19.09 -32.54 17.48
C PRO A 59 20.37 -33.38 17.44
N PHE A 60 20.71 -34.04 16.32
CA PHE A 60 21.97 -34.80 16.22
C PHE A 60 23.20 -33.91 16.38
N TYR A 61 23.14 -32.64 16.00
CA TYR A 61 24.27 -31.72 16.17
C TYR A 61 24.49 -31.29 17.62
N LEU A 62 23.54 -31.53 18.53
CA LEU A 62 23.70 -31.22 19.96
C LEU A 62 24.83 -32.06 20.58
N ILE A 63 25.15 -33.23 20.02
CA ILE A 63 26.26 -34.06 20.50
C ILE A 63 27.59 -33.30 20.46
N ILE A 64 27.78 -32.38 19.49
CA ILE A 64 28.99 -31.56 19.40
C ILE A 64 29.08 -30.63 20.61
N ALA A 65 27.96 -30.00 21.00
CA ALA A 65 27.91 -29.12 22.17
C ALA A 65 28.24 -29.91 23.45
N VAL A 66 27.67 -31.12 23.59
CA VAL A 66 27.90 -32.02 24.72
C VAL A 66 29.36 -32.48 24.83
N VAL A 67 29.98 -32.86 23.70
CA VAL A 67 31.38 -33.29 23.70
C VAL A 67 32.29 -32.14 24.10
N ILE A 68 32.05 -30.93 23.57
CA ILE A 68 32.84 -29.74 23.93
C ILE A 68 32.65 -29.39 25.41
N SER A 69 31.42 -29.39 25.92
CA SER A 69 31.13 -29.05 27.32
C SER A 69 31.73 -30.03 28.33
N ALA A 70 32.04 -31.25 27.92
CA ALA A 70 32.65 -32.28 28.76
C ALA A 70 34.20 -32.25 28.77
N LEU A 71 34.85 -31.48 27.88
CA LEU A 71 36.31 -31.36 27.86
C LEU A 71 36.94 -30.87 29.18
N PRO A 72 36.31 -29.95 29.95
CA PRO A 72 36.84 -29.49 31.23
C PRO A 72 36.58 -30.45 32.41
N THR A 73 36.04 -31.65 32.17
CA THR A 73 35.79 -32.61 33.25
C THR A 73 37.10 -32.92 33.99
N PRO A 74 37.15 -32.78 35.34
CA PRO A 74 38.36 -33.05 36.11
C PRO A 74 38.84 -34.50 35.96
N GLU A 75 40.15 -34.74 36.13
CA GLU A 75 40.75 -36.09 36.05
C GLU A 75 40.15 -37.11 37.02
N GLN A 76 39.61 -36.63 38.14
CA GLN A 76 38.94 -37.47 39.15
C GLN A 76 37.52 -37.89 38.71
N GLY A 77 36.95 -37.23 37.70
CA GLY A 77 35.66 -37.54 37.11
C GLY A 77 35.81 -38.25 35.77
N SER A 78 34.73 -38.90 35.30
CA SER A 78 34.71 -39.53 33.99
C SER A 78 34.09 -38.61 32.94
N ILE A 79 34.89 -38.24 31.92
CA ILE A 79 34.40 -37.56 30.70
C ILE A 79 33.25 -38.36 30.07
N TYR A 80 33.31 -39.69 30.09
CA TYR A 80 32.26 -40.55 29.55
C TYR A 80 30.95 -40.42 30.32
N SER A 81 31.00 -40.39 31.66
CA SER A 81 29.83 -40.15 32.50
C SER A 81 29.23 -38.77 32.23
N THR A 82 30.08 -37.74 32.10
CA THR A 82 29.63 -36.38 31.76
C THR A 82 28.96 -36.32 30.40
N ILE A 83 29.55 -36.92 29.35
CA ILE A 83 28.96 -36.94 28.01
C ILE A 83 27.62 -37.67 28.02
N LEU A 84 27.56 -38.87 28.62
CA LEU A 84 26.35 -39.69 28.56
C LEU A 84 25.18 -39.04 29.32
N MET A 85 25.48 -38.43 30.47
CA MET A 85 24.52 -37.68 31.28
C MET A 85 23.87 -36.55 30.48
N HIS A 86 24.69 -35.64 29.93
CA HIS A 86 24.17 -34.50 29.18
C HIS A 86 23.52 -34.96 27.87
N ALA A 87 24.10 -35.92 27.15
CA ALA A 87 23.52 -36.44 25.91
C ALA A 87 22.14 -37.06 26.13
N GLY A 88 21.98 -37.88 27.17
CA GLY A 88 20.71 -38.50 27.52
C GLY A 88 19.66 -37.48 27.94
N GLY A 89 20.04 -36.52 28.79
CA GLY A 89 19.16 -35.42 29.18
C GLY A 89 18.73 -34.56 27.99
N LEU A 90 19.68 -34.13 27.15
CA LEU A 90 19.42 -33.26 25.99
C LEU A 90 18.58 -33.96 24.93
N ALA A 91 18.77 -35.26 24.74
CA ALA A 91 17.91 -36.06 23.86
C ALA A 91 16.46 -36.02 24.35
N PHE A 92 16.23 -36.21 25.66
CA PHE A 92 14.91 -36.08 26.25
C PHE A 92 14.34 -34.65 26.11
N PHE A 93 15.07 -33.64 26.59
CA PHE A 93 14.57 -32.25 26.58
C PHE A 93 14.36 -31.75 25.14
N GLY A 94 15.23 -32.13 24.22
CA GLY A 94 15.10 -31.89 22.79
C GLY A 94 13.83 -32.48 22.20
N ALA A 95 13.55 -33.76 22.48
CA ALA A 95 12.33 -34.43 22.05
C ALA A 95 11.08 -33.79 22.69
N PHE A 96 11.13 -33.53 24.00
CA PHE A 96 10.03 -32.91 24.74
C PHE A 96 9.72 -31.50 24.24
N TYR A 97 10.75 -30.71 23.94
CA TYR A 97 10.58 -29.38 23.34
C TYR A 97 9.88 -29.47 21.98
N HIS A 98 10.40 -30.30 21.07
CA HIS A 98 9.90 -30.39 19.69
C HIS A 98 8.50 -31.00 19.60
N LEU A 99 8.22 -32.03 20.40
CA LEU A 99 6.95 -32.75 20.38
C LEU A 99 5.87 -32.04 21.20
N VAL A 100 6.21 -31.40 22.32
CA VAL A 100 5.23 -30.86 23.28
C VAL A 100 5.30 -29.33 23.35
N ILE A 101 6.40 -28.76 23.84
CA ILE A 101 6.48 -27.31 24.15
C ILE A 101 6.19 -26.46 22.90
N LYS A 102 6.76 -26.84 21.75
CA LYS A 102 6.65 -26.10 20.49
C LYS A 102 5.20 -25.96 20.00
N GLN A 103 4.32 -26.91 20.32
CA GLN A 103 2.89 -26.83 19.95
C GLN A 103 2.15 -25.73 20.72
N TYR A 104 2.62 -25.40 21.91
CA TYR A 104 1.99 -24.42 22.80
C TYR A 104 2.69 -23.07 22.82
N SER A 105 3.64 -22.80 21.91
CA SER A 105 4.45 -21.56 21.89
C SER A 105 3.63 -20.26 21.78
N GLY A 106 2.35 -20.35 21.41
CA GLY A 106 1.40 -19.22 21.40
C GLY A 106 0.78 -18.89 22.76
N TYR A 107 0.88 -19.79 23.75
CA TYR A 107 0.27 -19.67 25.08
C TYR A 107 1.38 -19.55 26.14
N LEU A 108 1.61 -18.32 26.61
CA LEU A 108 2.72 -17.99 27.51
C LEU A 108 2.74 -18.88 28.77
N ILE A 109 1.62 -18.92 29.51
CA ILE A 109 1.53 -19.65 30.79
C ILE A 109 1.76 -21.15 30.59
N LYS A 110 1.16 -21.76 29.56
CA LYS A 110 1.34 -23.19 29.26
C LYS A 110 2.78 -23.51 28.87
N THR A 111 3.41 -22.63 28.07
CA THR A 111 4.81 -22.81 27.65
C THR A 111 5.76 -22.76 28.86
N ILE A 112 5.54 -21.80 29.76
CA ILE A 112 6.32 -21.68 31.01
C ILE A 112 6.14 -22.93 31.87
N ALA A 113 4.90 -23.35 32.11
CA ALA A 113 4.61 -24.54 32.92
C ALA A 113 5.24 -25.82 32.34
N LEU A 114 5.16 -26.00 31.01
CA LEU A 114 5.79 -27.14 30.34
C LEU A 114 7.32 -27.06 30.38
N CYS A 115 7.93 -25.87 30.22
CA CYS A 115 9.38 -25.71 30.36
C CYS A 115 9.84 -26.09 31.76
N VAL A 116 9.12 -25.62 32.80
CA VAL A 116 9.40 -25.97 34.20
C VAL A 116 9.33 -27.47 34.43
N LEU A 117 8.26 -28.12 33.93
CA LEU A 117 8.10 -29.57 34.00
C LEU A 117 9.22 -30.31 33.27
N GLY A 118 9.56 -29.88 32.06
CA GLY A 118 10.60 -30.50 31.24
C GLY A 118 11.97 -30.43 31.90
N ILE A 119 12.35 -29.27 32.47
CA ILE A 119 13.61 -29.09 33.19
C ILE A 119 13.60 -29.93 34.49
N SER A 120 12.48 -30.01 35.20
CA SER A 120 12.35 -30.87 36.39
C SER A 120 12.59 -32.34 36.07
N ILE A 121 12.00 -32.85 34.98
CA ILE A 121 12.21 -34.22 34.52
C ILE A 121 13.64 -34.43 34.03
N TYR A 122 14.20 -33.45 33.31
CA TYR A 122 15.59 -33.48 32.83
C TYR A 122 16.57 -33.74 33.99
N TYR A 123 16.47 -32.99 35.09
CA TYR A 123 17.34 -33.20 36.25
C TYR A 123 17.05 -34.51 36.98
N ALA A 124 15.77 -34.77 37.31
CA ALA A 124 15.39 -35.87 38.18
C ALA A 124 15.46 -37.26 37.53
N ALA A 125 15.12 -37.37 36.24
CA ALA A 125 15.00 -38.66 35.56
C ALA A 125 16.16 -38.98 34.62
N PHE A 126 16.92 -37.96 34.17
CA PHE A 126 18.00 -38.15 33.20
C PHE A 126 19.35 -37.76 33.77
N LEU A 127 19.56 -36.50 34.12
CA LEU A 127 20.87 -35.99 34.52
C LEU A 127 21.40 -36.74 35.76
N VAL A 128 20.68 -36.70 36.88
CA VAL A 128 21.14 -37.34 38.12
C VAL A 128 21.22 -38.88 37.95
N PRO A 129 20.19 -39.61 37.49
CA PRO A 129 20.28 -41.07 37.38
C PRO A 129 21.37 -41.56 36.42
N ILE A 130 21.54 -40.94 35.25
CA ILE A 130 22.54 -41.37 34.27
C ILE A 130 23.94 -41.15 34.85
N PHE A 131 24.19 -40.04 35.54
CA PHE A 131 25.47 -39.81 36.21
C PHE A 131 25.80 -40.88 37.24
N ILE A 132 24.84 -41.25 38.07
CA ILE A 132 25.05 -42.25 39.13
C ILE A 132 25.34 -43.62 38.51
N ILE A 133 24.49 -44.05 37.57
CA ILE A 133 24.61 -45.36 36.90
C ILE A 133 25.94 -45.46 36.16
N THR A 134 26.35 -44.42 35.43
CA THR A 134 27.61 -44.43 34.67
C THR A 134 28.84 -44.45 35.57
N ASN A 135 28.84 -43.69 36.67
CA ASN A 135 29.95 -43.72 37.62
C ASN A 135 30.04 -45.03 38.40
N GLN A 136 28.91 -45.66 38.76
CA GLN A 136 28.89 -47.00 39.35
C GLN A 136 29.40 -48.05 38.35
N LEU A 137 28.97 -47.99 37.09
CA LEU A 137 29.41 -48.90 36.04
C LEU A 137 30.92 -48.82 35.76
N LEU A 138 31.50 -47.62 35.89
CA LEU A 138 32.93 -47.37 35.72
C LEU A 138 33.75 -47.61 36.99
N GLY A 139 33.13 -48.04 38.10
CA GLY A 139 33.81 -48.29 39.37
C GLY A 139 34.33 -47.03 40.07
N LEU A 140 33.79 -45.86 39.73
CA LEU A 140 34.18 -44.57 40.32
C LEU A 140 33.40 -44.25 41.60
N ASN A 141 32.31 -44.95 41.85
CA ASN A 141 31.48 -44.77 43.03
C ASN A 141 30.81 -46.08 43.44
N GLU A 142 30.93 -46.47 44.72
CA GLU A 142 30.31 -47.67 45.29
C GLU A 142 29.10 -47.35 46.19
N THR A 143 28.77 -46.06 46.37
CA THR A 143 27.64 -45.68 47.21
C THR A 143 26.31 -46.19 46.64
N PRO A 144 25.37 -46.67 47.48
CA PRO A 144 24.06 -47.10 47.02
C PRO A 144 23.31 -45.97 46.30
N PHE A 145 22.53 -46.33 45.27
CA PHE A 145 21.89 -45.36 44.36
C PHE A 145 21.05 -44.30 45.08
N ILE A 146 20.17 -44.71 46.01
CA ILE A 146 19.20 -43.80 46.63
C ILE A 146 19.86 -42.74 47.54
N PRO A 147 20.73 -43.10 48.50
CA PRO A 147 21.48 -42.11 49.28
C PRO A 147 22.26 -41.13 48.41
N PHE A 148 22.97 -41.63 47.40
CA PHE A 148 23.77 -40.78 46.51
C PHE A 148 22.91 -39.88 45.61
N TYR A 149 21.74 -40.36 45.18
CA TYR A 149 20.76 -39.56 44.45
C TYR A 149 20.28 -38.36 45.28
N ILE A 150 19.98 -38.56 46.56
CA ILE A 150 19.54 -37.48 47.46
C ILE A 150 20.66 -36.47 47.66
N GLU A 151 21.88 -36.94 47.94
CA GLU A 151 23.06 -36.10 48.13
C GLU A 151 23.37 -35.26 46.89
N LEU A 152 23.42 -35.90 45.71
CA LEU A 152 23.70 -35.24 44.45
C LEU A 152 22.60 -34.24 44.07
N SER A 153 21.33 -34.59 44.27
CA SER A 153 20.20 -33.69 44.03
C SER A 153 20.25 -32.44 44.91
N GLN A 154 20.68 -32.58 46.17
CA GLN A 154 20.87 -31.45 47.08
C GLN A 154 22.04 -30.56 46.63
N SER A 155 23.14 -31.15 46.17
CA SER A 155 24.27 -30.38 45.64
C SER A 155 23.91 -29.61 44.34
N LEU A 156 23.02 -30.15 43.51
CA LEU A 156 22.61 -29.51 42.25
C LEU A 156 21.48 -28.49 42.41
N HIS A 157 20.97 -28.21 43.61
CA HIS A 157 19.76 -27.38 43.78
C HIS A 157 19.92 -25.96 43.18
N PHE A 158 21.09 -25.34 43.34
CA PHE A 158 21.35 -23.99 42.84
C PHE A 158 21.39 -23.97 41.31
N GLU A 159 22.08 -24.95 40.72
CA GLU A 159 22.18 -25.13 39.27
C GLU A 159 20.80 -25.42 38.66
N PHE A 160 19.98 -26.24 39.32
CA PHE A 160 18.61 -26.49 38.93
C PHE A 160 17.76 -25.20 38.93
N ILE A 161 17.75 -24.44 40.02
CA ILE A 161 16.94 -23.22 40.15
C ILE A 161 17.39 -22.16 39.13
N THR A 162 18.69 -21.98 38.96
CA THR A 162 19.24 -21.02 37.99
C THR A 162 18.95 -21.43 36.55
N SER A 163 19.11 -22.72 36.22
CA SER A 163 18.73 -23.27 34.91
C SER A 163 17.24 -23.09 34.64
N LEU A 164 16.39 -23.40 35.62
CA LEU A 164 14.94 -23.22 35.52
C LEU A 164 14.59 -21.78 35.20
N LEU A 165 15.17 -20.81 35.91
CA LEU A 165 14.93 -19.39 35.71
C LEU A 165 15.42 -18.91 34.35
N VAL A 166 16.70 -19.14 34.04
CA VAL A 166 17.35 -18.58 32.86
C VAL A 166 16.80 -19.21 31.58
N VAL A 167 16.67 -20.54 31.53
CA VAL A 167 16.16 -21.24 30.34
C VAL A 167 14.69 -20.87 30.09
N THR A 168 13.88 -20.71 31.13
CA THR A 168 12.47 -20.29 30.97
C THR A 168 12.38 -18.85 30.45
N LEU A 169 13.15 -17.92 31.01
CA LEU A 169 13.20 -16.54 30.51
C LEU A 169 13.67 -16.49 29.05
N PHE A 170 14.69 -17.29 28.72
CA PHE A 170 15.23 -17.38 27.38
C PHE A 170 14.22 -18.00 26.41
N MET A 171 13.50 -19.04 26.81
CA MET A 171 12.41 -19.65 26.05
C MET A 171 11.30 -18.63 25.72
N VAL A 172 10.91 -17.82 26.71
CA VAL A 172 9.93 -16.74 26.51
C VAL A 172 10.47 -15.72 25.50
N GLN A 173 11.70 -15.24 25.69
CA GLN A 173 12.36 -14.31 24.79
C GLN A 173 12.43 -14.85 23.35
N PHE A 174 12.75 -16.14 23.18
CA PHE A 174 12.86 -16.80 21.89
C PHE A 174 11.50 -16.84 21.17
N ASN A 175 10.45 -17.24 21.86
CA ASN A 175 9.10 -17.32 21.29
C ASN A 175 8.57 -15.93 20.90
N TYR A 176 8.80 -14.91 21.72
CA TYR A 176 8.45 -13.53 21.38
C TYR A 176 9.23 -13.02 20.17
N SER A 177 10.53 -13.27 20.12
CA SER A 177 11.38 -12.85 18.98
C SER A 177 10.90 -13.46 17.67
N LYS A 178 10.54 -14.75 17.68
CA LYS A 178 10.00 -15.44 16.51
C LYS A 178 8.64 -14.88 16.09
N LYS A 179 7.76 -14.59 17.06
CA LYS A 179 6.44 -13.99 16.80
C LYS A 179 6.57 -12.58 16.22
N LEU A 180 7.44 -11.76 16.79
CA LEU A 180 7.72 -10.40 16.32
C LEU A 180 8.28 -10.40 14.89
N LYS A 181 9.23 -11.29 14.58
CA LYS A 181 9.77 -11.44 13.23
C LYS A 181 8.68 -11.80 12.21
N LYS A 182 7.77 -12.72 12.57
CA LYS A 182 6.65 -13.11 11.69
C LYS A 182 5.71 -11.92 11.42
N TYR A 183 5.41 -11.11 12.44
CA TYR A 183 4.61 -9.89 12.26
C TYR A 183 5.32 -8.84 11.42
N SER A 184 6.62 -8.61 11.65
CA SER A 184 7.42 -7.66 10.86
C SER A 184 7.41 -8.01 9.38
N THR A 185 7.73 -9.27 9.03
CA THR A 185 7.74 -9.72 7.63
C THR A 185 6.34 -9.68 7.00
N GLY A 186 5.29 -10.00 7.77
CA GLY A 186 3.91 -9.89 7.29
C GLY A 186 3.51 -8.44 7.00
N LEU A 187 3.87 -7.51 7.90
CA LEU A 187 3.56 -6.09 7.75
C LEU A 187 4.33 -5.47 6.58
N GLU A 188 5.61 -5.81 6.41
CA GLU A 188 6.40 -5.40 5.24
C GLU A 188 5.76 -5.86 3.92
N GLY A 189 5.20 -7.07 3.88
CA GLY A 189 4.46 -7.57 2.72
C GLY A 189 3.23 -6.72 2.40
N ILE A 190 2.40 -6.43 3.41
CA ILE A 190 1.19 -5.61 3.26
C ILE A 190 1.53 -4.18 2.82
N VAL A 191 2.54 -3.56 3.44
CA VAL A 191 2.99 -2.21 3.07
C VAL A 191 3.46 -2.18 1.62
N LYS A 192 4.20 -3.20 1.18
CA LYS A 192 4.67 -3.29 -0.20
C LYS A 192 3.49 -3.40 -1.18
N GLU A 193 2.51 -4.24 -0.89
CA GLU A 193 1.29 -4.39 -1.71
C GLU A 193 0.53 -3.06 -1.84
N ARG A 194 0.26 -2.39 -0.71
CA ARG A 194 -0.44 -1.09 -0.70
C ARG A 194 0.34 0.03 -1.37
N THR A 195 1.66 0.01 -1.27
CA THR A 195 2.51 1.00 -1.95
C THR A 195 2.41 0.84 -3.46
N GLU A 196 2.33 -0.39 -3.96
CA GLU A 196 2.18 -0.65 -5.39
C GLU A 196 0.78 -0.27 -5.91
N GLU A 197 -0.28 -0.59 -5.16
CA GLU A 197 -1.66 -0.17 -5.48
C GLU A 197 -1.81 1.36 -5.49
N LEU A 198 -1.18 2.06 -4.53
CA LEU A 198 -1.14 3.53 -4.52
C LEU A 198 -0.40 4.08 -5.73
N ARG A 199 0.72 3.46 -6.12
CA ARG A 199 1.49 3.87 -7.30
C ARG A 199 0.65 3.81 -8.57
N THR A 200 -0.06 2.71 -8.80
CA THR A 200 -0.94 2.57 -9.99
C THR A 200 -2.09 3.57 -9.96
N THR A 201 -2.72 3.76 -8.80
CA THR A 201 -3.81 4.75 -8.65
C THR A 201 -3.34 6.17 -8.93
N VAL A 202 -2.13 6.53 -8.47
CA VAL A 202 -1.52 7.85 -8.74
C VAL A 202 -1.20 8.01 -10.23
N GLU A 203 -0.71 6.96 -10.90
CA GLU A 203 -0.45 6.99 -12.35
C GLU A 203 -1.75 7.18 -13.16
N GLU A 204 -2.82 6.46 -12.82
CA GLU A 204 -4.14 6.61 -13.44
C GLU A 204 -4.74 7.99 -13.20
N LEU A 205 -4.67 8.51 -11.97
CA LEU A 205 -5.16 9.85 -11.63
C LEU A 205 -4.41 10.94 -12.39
N ASN A 206 -3.09 10.83 -12.50
CA ASN A 206 -2.28 11.78 -13.26
C ASN A 206 -2.64 11.76 -14.75
N ARG A 207 -2.88 10.57 -15.32
CA ARG A 207 -3.33 10.44 -16.71
C ARG A 207 -4.70 11.08 -16.91
N SER A 208 -5.67 10.81 -16.04
CA SER A 208 -7.01 11.40 -16.12
C SER A 208 -6.96 12.93 -15.98
N ASN A 209 -6.13 13.46 -15.08
CA ASN A 209 -5.92 14.90 -14.95
C ASN A 209 -5.34 15.52 -16.24
N GLN A 210 -4.35 14.88 -16.87
CA GLN A 210 -3.80 15.36 -18.15
C GLN A 210 -4.85 15.38 -19.27
N GLU A 211 -5.69 14.34 -19.35
CA GLU A 211 -6.79 14.26 -20.31
C GLU A 211 -7.82 15.38 -20.05
N LEU A 212 -8.20 15.61 -18.78
CA LEU A 212 -9.10 16.71 -18.41
C LEU A 212 -8.53 18.09 -18.75
N THR A 213 -7.24 18.32 -18.46
CA THR A 213 -6.58 19.59 -18.83
C THR A 213 -6.61 19.78 -20.34
N SER A 214 -6.27 18.75 -21.12
CA SER A 214 -6.28 18.83 -22.59
C SER A 214 -7.68 19.10 -23.16
N LEU A 215 -8.70 18.47 -22.57
CA LEU A 215 -10.10 18.71 -22.94
C LEU A 215 -10.53 20.14 -22.60
N ASN A 216 -10.16 20.63 -21.41
CA ASN A 216 -10.50 21.97 -20.96
C ASN A 216 -9.86 23.03 -21.87
N ASP A 217 -8.58 22.88 -22.21
CA ASP A 217 -7.87 23.77 -23.14
C ASP A 217 -8.54 23.76 -24.53
N GLY A 218 -8.98 22.59 -24.99
CA GLY A 218 -9.72 22.44 -26.25
C GLY A 218 -11.10 23.10 -26.23
N LEU A 219 -11.82 22.97 -25.13
CA LEU A 219 -13.11 23.63 -24.89
C LEU A 219 -12.96 25.14 -24.87
N ASP A 220 -11.97 25.67 -24.15
CA ASP A 220 -11.70 27.11 -24.08
C ASP A 220 -11.36 27.68 -25.46
N LEU A 221 -10.55 26.98 -26.25
CA LEU A 221 -10.25 27.39 -27.62
C LEU A 221 -11.50 27.39 -28.51
N MET A 222 -12.35 26.35 -28.39
CA MET A 222 -13.59 26.26 -29.16
C MET A 222 -14.56 27.37 -28.78
N VAL A 223 -14.74 27.63 -27.49
CA VAL A 223 -15.57 28.73 -26.98
C VAL A 223 -15.04 30.05 -27.51
N LYS A 224 -13.73 30.31 -27.39
CA LYS A 224 -13.12 31.56 -27.89
C LYS A 224 -13.34 31.74 -29.39
N ASN A 225 -13.14 30.70 -30.20
CA ASN A 225 -13.35 30.75 -31.64
C ASN A 225 -14.82 31.01 -32.00
N ARG A 226 -15.76 30.35 -31.31
CA ARG A 226 -17.20 30.55 -31.53
C ARG A 226 -17.67 31.93 -31.08
N THR A 227 -17.16 32.42 -29.95
CA THR A 227 -17.46 33.77 -29.47
C THR A 227 -16.95 34.81 -30.47
N ALA A 228 -15.72 34.67 -30.98
CA ALA A 228 -15.19 35.58 -32.01
C ALA A 228 -16.01 35.53 -33.31
N GLU A 229 -16.41 34.34 -33.78
CA GLU A 229 -17.29 34.18 -34.94
C GLU A 229 -18.65 34.88 -34.72
N LEU A 230 -19.25 34.69 -33.54
CA LEU A 230 -20.52 35.33 -33.19
C LEU A 230 -20.40 36.85 -33.08
N GLU A 231 -19.32 37.37 -32.50
CA GLU A 231 -19.03 38.80 -32.42
C GLU A 231 -18.90 39.41 -33.82
N GLU A 232 -18.16 38.76 -34.73
CA GLU A 232 -18.03 39.22 -36.11
C GLU A 232 -19.38 39.22 -36.85
N ARG A 233 -20.17 38.16 -36.70
CA ARG A 233 -21.52 38.08 -37.28
C ARG A 233 -22.44 39.17 -36.74
N ASN A 234 -22.38 39.42 -35.44
CA ASN A 234 -23.19 40.46 -34.80
C ASN A 234 -22.79 41.86 -35.29
N TYR A 235 -21.48 42.11 -35.43
CA TYR A 235 -20.96 43.34 -36.02
C TYR A 235 -21.51 43.56 -37.45
N GLN A 236 -21.41 42.54 -38.32
CA GLN A 236 -21.93 42.60 -39.68
C GLN A 236 -23.44 42.87 -39.72
N LEU A 237 -24.24 42.20 -38.88
CA LEU A 237 -25.68 42.43 -38.79
C LEU A 237 -26.01 43.86 -38.35
N THR A 238 -25.27 44.39 -37.38
CA THR A 238 -25.43 45.77 -36.90
C THR A 238 -25.09 46.77 -38.01
N GLU A 239 -24.03 46.53 -38.78
CA GLU A 239 -23.65 47.34 -39.93
C GLU A 239 -24.74 47.32 -41.03
N TYR A 240 -25.28 46.15 -41.36
CA TYR A 240 -26.39 46.03 -42.31
C TYR A 240 -27.67 46.74 -41.84
N ALA A 241 -27.99 46.66 -40.55
CA ALA A 241 -29.12 47.39 -39.99
C ALA A 241 -28.91 48.92 -40.12
N PHE A 242 -27.70 49.41 -39.82
CA PHE A 242 -27.36 50.82 -39.98
C PHE A 242 -27.50 51.30 -41.43
N ILE A 243 -26.95 50.55 -42.39
CA ILE A 243 -27.03 50.86 -43.82
C ILE A 243 -28.49 50.95 -44.29
N ASN A 244 -29.32 49.96 -43.93
CA ASN A 244 -30.72 49.91 -44.35
C ASN A 244 -31.54 51.08 -43.78
N SER A 245 -31.47 51.32 -42.46
CA SER A 245 -32.34 52.30 -41.82
C SER A 245 -31.92 53.75 -42.08
N HIS A 246 -30.62 54.03 -42.23
CA HIS A 246 -30.12 55.41 -42.34
C HIS A 246 -29.62 55.75 -43.74
N LEU A 247 -28.79 54.89 -44.35
CA LEU A 247 -28.11 55.25 -45.61
C LEU A 247 -28.97 55.01 -46.85
N LEU A 248 -29.83 53.98 -46.85
CA LEU A 248 -30.72 53.70 -47.98
C LEU A 248 -32.06 54.46 -47.88
N ARG A 249 -32.63 54.56 -46.68
CA ARG A 249 -33.93 55.21 -46.49
C ARG A 249 -33.90 56.72 -46.69
N ALA A 250 -32.82 57.40 -46.28
CA ALA A 250 -32.68 58.85 -46.44
C ALA A 250 -32.67 59.33 -47.91
N PRO A 251 -31.90 58.74 -48.86
CA PRO A 251 -32.02 59.07 -50.27
C PRO A 251 -33.38 58.67 -50.85
N LEU A 252 -33.96 57.54 -50.45
CA LEU A 252 -35.28 57.12 -50.93
C LEU A 252 -36.39 58.09 -50.54
N ALA A 253 -36.41 58.56 -49.29
CA ALA A 253 -37.36 59.59 -48.83
C ALA A 253 -37.20 60.91 -49.60
N ARG A 254 -35.96 61.28 -49.98
CA ARG A 254 -35.71 62.45 -50.84
C ARG A 254 -36.26 62.25 -52.25
N VAL A 255 -36.07 61.07 -52.84
CA VAL A 255 -36.63 60.73 -54.16
C VAL A 255 -38.16 60.80 -54.11
N LEU A 256 -38.79 60.18 -53.09
CA LEU A 256 -40.24 60.24 -52.87
C LEU A 256 -40.75 61.68 -52.80
N GLY A 257 -40.11 62.53 -51.99
CA GLY A 257 -40.48 63.95 -51.88
C GLY A 257 -40.31 64.73 -53.19
N LEU A 258 -39.24 64.46 -53.96
CA LEU A 258 -39.04 65.09 -55.27
C LEU A 258 -40.08 64.61 -56.30
N THR A 259 -40.40 63.31 -56.33
CA THR A 259 -41.44 62.77 -57.21
C THR A 259 -42.80 63.34 -56.88
N ASP A 260 -43.11 63.56 -55.60
CA ASP A 260 -44.34 64.22 -55.15
C ASP A 260 -44.43 65.67 -55.63
N LEU A 261 -43.35 66.45 -55.46
CA LEU A 261 -43.30 67.84 -55.93
C LEU A 261 -43.50 67.93 -57.45
N ILE A 262 -42.79 67.10 -58.23
CA ILE A 262 -42.91 67.09 -59.70
C ILE A 262 -44.33 66.68 -60.13
N ARG A 263 -44.96 65.73 -59.43
CA ARG A 263 -46.34 65.30 -59.70
C ARG A 263 -47.36 66.42 -59.45
N MET A 264 -47.13 67.23 -58.41
CA MET A 264 -47.98 68.38 -58.08
C MET A 264 -47.83 69.53 -59.09
N GLU A 265 -46.61 69.80 -59.56
CA GLU A 265 -46.31 70.95 -60.42
C GLU A 265 -46.43 70.68 -61.93
N SER A 266 -46.27 69.44 -62.38
CA SER A 266 -46.34 69.11 -63.82
C SER A 266 -47.78 69.23 -64.35
N THR A 267 -47.93 69.72 -65.59
CA THR A 267 -49.21 69.77 -66.32
C THR A 267 -49.27 68.81 -67.50
N ASP A 268 -48.16 68.15 -67.83
CA ASP A 268 -48.08 67.16 -68.90
C ASP A 268 -48.61 65.80 -68.41
N PRO A 269 -49.68 65.24 -69.02
CA PRO A 269 -50.28 63.98 -68.60
C PRO A 269 -49.30 62.79 -68.62
N LYS A 270 -48.36 62.77 -69.57
CA LYS A 270 -47.39 61.68 -69.72
C LYS A 270 -46.34 61.72 -68.60
N THR A 271 -45.87 62.91 -68.24
CA THR A 271 -44.95 63.11 -67.12
C THR A 271 -45.61 62.73 -65.79
N LYS A 272 -46.89 63.04 -65.59
CA LYS A 272 -47.62 62.61 -64.38
C LYS A 272 -47.71 61.09 -64.26
N ASP A 273 -48.09 60.39 -65.34
CA ASP A 273 -48.17 58.92 -65.38
C ASP A 273 -46.81 58.27 -65.04
N LEU A 274 -45.72 58.79 -65.63
CA LEU A 274 -44.37 58.27 -65.35
C LEU A 274 -43.91 58.56 -63.91
N MET A 275 -44.22 59.74 -63.36
CA MET A 275 -43.90 60.08 -61.97
C MET A 275 -44.73 59.29 -60.97
N GLU A 276 -46.00 58.97 -61.30
CA GLU A 276 -46.86 58.11 -60.48
C GLU A 276 -46.30 56.69 -60.40
N LYS A 277 -45.87 56.12 -61.53
CA LYS A 277 -45.19 54.82 -61.56
C LYS A 277 -43.89 54.84 -60.75
N LEU A 278 -43.06 55.88 -60.90
CA LEU A 278 -41.82 56.02 -60.14
C LEU A 278 -42.08 56.16 -58.63
N PHE A 279 -43.08 56.94 -58.25
CA PHE A 279 -43.51 57.10 -56.86
C PHE A 279 -43.95 55.76 -56.27
N ASN A 280 -44.79 55.01 -57.00
CA ASN A 280 -45.25 53.68 -56.59
C ASN A 280 -44.09 52.71 -56.39
N SER A 281 -43.12 52.67 -57.31
CA SER A 281 -41.91 51.84 -57.15
C SER A 281 -41.02 52.29 -55.98
N CYS A 282 -40.96 53.58 -55.68
CA CYS A 282 -40.20 54.09 -54.53
C CYS A 282 -40.89 53.78 -53.19
N GLU A 283 -42.22 53.80 -53.13
CA GLU A 283 -42.98 53.39 -51.94
C GLU A 283 -42.83 51.89 -51.68
N GLU A 284 -42.92 51.07 -52.73
CA GLU A 284 -42.68 49.63 -52.64
C GLU A 284 -41.28 49.32 -52.08
N LEU A 285 -40.26 50.05 -52.55
CA LEU A 285 -38.90 49.91 -52.05
C LEU A 285 -38.77 50.35 -50.57
N ASP A 286 -39.48 51.39 -50.13
CA ASP A 286 -39.45 51.84 -48.72
C ASP A 286 -40.12 50.82 -47.80
N GLU A 287 -41.20 50.19 -48.25
CA GLU A 287 -41.85 49.09 -47.52
C GLU A 287 -40.95 47.86 -47.38
N ILE A 288 -40.25 47.46 -48.45
CA ILE A 288 -39.29 46.36 -48.41
C ILE A 288 -38.12 46.70 -47.47
N ILE A 289 -37.57 47.92 -47.52
CA ILE A 289 -36.48 48.35 -46.62
C ILE A 289 -36.93 48.34 -45.15
N LYS A 290 -38.14 48.81 -44.84
CA LYS A 290 -38.71 48.75 -43.49
C LYS A 290 -38.85 47.32 -42.99
N LEU A 291 -39.35 46.43 -43.84
CA LEU A 291 -39.50 45.00 -43.56
C LEU A 291 -38.13 44.36 -43.25
N MET A 292 -37.10 44.63 -44.06
CA MET A 292 -35.73 44.16 -43.82
C MET A 292 -35.12 44.74 -42.53
N SER A 293 -35.34 46.03 -42.26
CA SER A 293 -34.85 46.70 -41.05
C SER A 293 -35.45 46.08 -39.78
N ASN A 294 -36.74 45.79 -39.77
CA ASN A 294 -37.41 45.15 -38.64
C ASN A 294 -36.88 43.74 -38.41
N GLN A 295 -36.61 43.01 -39.51
CA GLN A 295 -36.09 41.65 -39.44
C GLN A 295 -34.64 41.59 -38.93
N LEU A 296 -33.80 42.57 -39.29
CA LEU A 296 -32.42 42.66 -38.83
C LEU A 296 -32.33 43.12 -37.36
N SER A 297 -33.23 44.01 -36.93
CA SER A 297 -33.26 44.55 -35.55
C SER A 297 -33.65 43.49 -34.50
N ASP A 298 -34.42 42.49 -34.90
CA ASP A 298 -34.82 41.38 -34.03
C ASP A 298 -33.65 40.40 -33.75
N GLY A 299 -32.53 40.52 -34.47
CA GLY A 299 -31.31 39.73 -34.26
C GLY A 299 -31.47 38.21 -34.45
N SER A 300 -32.67 37.76 -34.86
CA SER A 300 -33.03 36.35 -34.96
C SER A 300 -32.66 35.77 -36.32
N ILE A 301 -32.01 34.60 -36.32
CA ILE A 301 -31.77 33.84 -37.55
C ILE A 301 -33.11 33.31 -38.04
N LEU A 302 -33.57 33.82 -39.18
CA LEU A 302 -34.78 33.32 -39.85
C LEU A 302 -34.69 31.82 -40.11
N SER A 303 -35.64 31.05 -39.57
CA SER A 303 -35.85 29.66 -39.97
C SER A 303 -36.24 29.58 -41.46
N SER A 304 -36.04 28.42 -42.09
CA SER A 304 -36.39 28.23 -43.51
C SER A 304 -37.84 28.61 -43.83
N ASN A 305 -38.77 28.34 -42.90
CA ASN A 305 -40.17 28.70 -43.05
C ASN A 305 -40.39 30.23 -42.98
N GLN A 306 -39.71 30.92 -42.06
CA GLN A 306 -39.80 32.38 -41.95
C GLN A 306 -39.13 33.08 -43.13
N LYS A 307 -38.07 32.50 -43.72
CA LYS A 307 -37.48 33.01 -44.97
C LYS A 307 -38.49 32.94 -46.13
N GLU A 308 -39.20 31.82 -46.23
CA GLU A 308 -40.22 31.64 -47.27
C GLU A 308 -41.42 32.56 -47.03
N GLU A 309 -41.84 32.74 -45.77
CA GLU A 309 -42.89 33.70 -45.41
C GLU A 309 -42.50 35.15 -45.71
N LEU A 310 -41.26 35.55 -45.40
CA LEU A 310 -40.73 36.87 -45.73
C LEU A 310 -40.70 37.09 -47.24
N LYS A 311 -40.26 36.08 -48.00
CA LYS A 311 -40.24 36.11 -49.45
C LYS A 311 -41.65 36.20 -50.04
N ASN A 312 -42.60 35.47 -49.49
CA ASN A 312 -44.00 35.54 -49.88
C ASN A 312 -44.59 36.92 -49.58
N ARG A 313 -44.31 37.51 -48.41
CA ARG A 313 -44.70 38.89 -48.08
C ARG A 313 -44.11 39.92 -49.03
N ILE A 314 -42.84 39.79 -49.40
CA ILE A 314 -42.22 40.68 -50.40
C ILE A 314 -42.94 40.54 -51.75
N ASN A 315 -43.20 39.30 -52.18
CA ASN A 315 -43.94 39.05 -53.42
C ASN A 315 -45.39 39.56 -53.37
N GLU A 316 -46.04 39.52 -52.21
CA GLU A 316 -47.38 40.10 -52.00
C GLU A 316 -47.35 41.62 -52.10
N ILE A 317 -46.35 42.30 -51.53
CA ILE A 317 -46.17 43.76 -51.64
C ILE A 317 -45.99 44.16 -53.11
N ILE A 318 -45.12 43.45 -53.84
CA ILE A 318 -44.90 43.65 -55.29
C ILE A 318 -46.22 43.46 -56.04
N ALA A 319 -46.90 42.33 -55.83
CA ALA A 319 -48.13 41.98 -56.55
C ALA A 319 -49.31 42.90 -56.22
N GLN A 320 -49.42 43.43 -54.99
CA GLN A 320 -50.47 44.38 -54.63
C GLN A 320 -50.30 45.71 -55.36
N ARG A 321 -49.06 46.16 -55.58
CA ARG A 321 -48.79 47.43 -56.26
C ARG A 321 -48.86 47.31 -57.79
N ASP A 322 -48.50 46.16 -58.35
CA ASP A 322 -48.69 45.86 -59.77
C ASP A 322 -50.17 45.81 -60.18
N ASN A 323 -51.08 45.45 -59.27
CA ASN A 323 -52.53 45.43 -59.50
C ASN A 323 -53.24 46.78 -59.29
N LEU A 324 -52.50 47.82 -58.84
CA LEU A 324 -53.02 49.18 -58.64
C LEU A 324 -52.68 50.15 -59.81
N ASN A 325 -51.95 49.68 -60.82
CA ASN A 325 -51.66 50.39 -62.09
C ASN A 325 -52.58 49.92 -63.22
#